data_AF-F9SYW4-F1
#
_entry.id   AF-F9SYW4-F1
#
_cell.length_a   1.000
_cell.length_b   1.000
_cell.length_c   1.000
_cell.angle_alpha   90.00
_cell.angle_beta   90.00
_cell.angle_gamma   90.00
#
_symmetry.space_group_name_H-M   'P 1'
#
loop_
_entity.id
_entity.type
_entity.pdbx_description
1 polymer ?
#
loop_
_entity_poly.entity_id
_entity_poly.type
_entity_poly.pdbx_seq_one_letter_code
_entity_poly.pdbx_strand_id
1 'polypeptide(L)'
;TSHYEENNKTIELSREYFIGKWSCVPKQSDPLNLFSDMKLYRVYEESGVLNIEVSFEVHTNEMEVPLTVNAKTDGVWMRDPFITDITEFHHKFSVETNNDVISKQLTQVMKDQSILHEMIYVSVEPQSDSAMIVRLPSDIQDCAKVDSTQ
;
A
#
# COMPACT_ATOMS: atom_id res chain seq x y z
N THR A 1 4.72 21.35 -12.57
CA THR A 1 4.76 21.09 -11.12
C THR A 1 3.32 21.10 -10.65
N SER A 2 2.84 20.04 -9.98
CA SER A 2 1.44 20.06 -9.49
C SER A 2 1.34 21.02 -8.32
N HIS A 3 0.23 21.74 -8.26
CA HIS A 3 -0.03 22.77 -7.27
C HIS A 3 -1.30 22.41 -6.52
N TYR A 4 -1.28 22.44 -5.18
CA TYR A 4 -2.51 22.56 -4.40
C TYR A 4 -2.45 23.84 -3.58
N GLU A 5 -3.61 24.46 -3.33
CA GLU A 5 -3.70 25.64 -2.50
C GLU A 5 -3.91 25.26 -1.05
N GLU A 6 -2.94 25.60 -0.20
CA GLU A 6 -3.08 25.54 1.25
C GLU A 6 -2.84 26.93 1.83
N ASN A 7 -3.78 27.45 2.62
CA ASN A 7 -3.65 28.78 3.24
C ASN A 7 -3.32 29.92 2.25
N ASN A 8 -3.95 29.93 1.07
CA ASN A 8 -3.68 30.85 -0.05
C ASN A 8 -2.22 30.79 -0.58
N LYS A 9 -1.53 29.66 -0.41
CA LYS A 9 -0.22 29.41 -1.00
C LYS A 9 -0.29 28.21 -1.93
N THR A 10 0.26 28.39 -3.11
CA THR A 10 0.49 27.33 -4.09
C THR A 10 1.66 26.46 -3.63
N ILE A 11 1.40 25.21 -3.25
CA ILE A 11 2.45 24.26 -2.87
C ILE A 11 2.79 23.38 -4.06
N GLU A 12 4.05 23.45 -4.51
CA GLU A 12 4.59 22.54 -5.51
C GLU A 12 5.02 21.22 -4.84
N LEU A 13 4.35 20.13 -5.17
CA LEU A 13 4.84 18.80 -4.82
C LEU A 13 5.86 18.36 -5.86
N SER A 14 7.09 18.01 -5.45
CA SER A 14 8.08 17.39 -6.34
C SER A 14 7.78 15.90 -6.54
N ARG A 15 8.23 15.30 -7.66
CA ARG A 15 8.17 13.84 -7.85
C ARG A 15 8.97 13.11 -6.76
N GLU A 16 10.08 13.71 -6.35
CA GLU A 16 10.96 13.25 -5.26
C GLU A 16 10.23 13.06 -3.92
N TYR A 17 9.10 13.75 -3.74
CA TYR A 17 8.28 13.57 -2.55
C TYR A 17 7.86 12.10 -2.39
N PHE A 18 7.37 11.47 -3.47
CA PHE A 18 6.85 10.11 -3.43
C PHE A 18 7.96 9.05 -3.32
N ILE A 19 9.16 9.36 -3.81
CA ILE A 19 10.24 8.39 -3.94
C ILE A 19 10.72 7.92 -2.57
N GLY A 20 10.78 6.59 -2.41
CA GLY A 20 11.26 5.93 -1.21
C GLY A 20 10.33 4.83 -0.72
N LYS A 21 10.67 4.30 0.46
CA LYS A 21 9.88 3.30 1.18
C LYS A 21 8.99 4.02 2.20
N TRP A 22 7.73 3.64 2.25
CA TRP A 22 6.71 4.18 3.13
C TRP A 22 6.12 3.06 3.94
N SER A 23 6.07 3.22 5.26
CA SER A 23 5.32 2.34 6.16
C SER A 23 3.96 2.96 6.38
N CYS A 24 2.92 2.25 5.98
CA CYS A 24 1.55 2.72 6.05
C CYS A 24 0.79 1.93 7.10
N VAL A 25 -0.10 2.62 7.82
CA VAL A 25 -0.96 2.03 8.85
C VAL A 25 -2.40 2.09 8.36
N PRO A 26 -2.99 0.96 7.92
CA PRO A 26 -4.37 0.91 7.48
C PRO A 26 -5.35 1.17 8.63
N LYS A 27 -6.44 1.89 8.36
CA LYS A 27 -7.50 2.12 9.35
C LYS A 27 -8.55 1.02 9.24
N GLN A 28 -8.22 -0.18 9.73
CA GLN A 28 -9.18 -1.29 9.81
C GLN A 28 -9.70 -1.50 11.22
N SER A 29 -11.00 -1.77 11.33
CA SER A 29 -11.64 -2.21 12.57
C SER A 29 -11.62 -3.73 12.62
N ASP A 30 -10.97 -4.29 13.65
CA ASP A 30 -11.04 -5.71 13.96
C ASP A 30 -11.63 -5.91 15.37
N PRO A 31 -12.96 -5.85 15.52
CA PRO A 31 -13.61 -5.96 16.82
C PRO A 31 -13.46 -7.35 17.45
N LEU A 32 -13.03 -8.34 16.67
CA LEU A 32 -12.87 -9.72 17.12
C LEU A 32 -11.41 -10.07 17.44
N ASN A 33 -10.46 -9.14 17.20
CA ASN A 33 -9.02 -9.36 17.36
C ASN A 33 -8.54 -10.63 16.65
N LEU A 34 -9.06 -10.88 15.45
CA LEU A 34 -8.67 -12.01 14.60
C LEU A 34 -7.37 -11.74 13.85
N PHE A 35 -6.95 -10.49 13.72
CA PHE A 35 -5.77 -10.11 12.95
C PHE A 35 -4.71 -9.47 13.86
N SER A 36 -3.45 -9.78 13.61
CA SER A 36 -2.36 -8.96 14.15
C SER A 36 -2.28 -7.62 13.42
N ASP A 37 -1.53 -6.68 14.00
CA ASP A 37 -1.28 -5.38 13.37
C ASP A 37 -0.70 -5.58 11.95
N MET A 38 -1.45 -5.09 10.96
CA MET A 38 -1.05 -5.18 9.56
C MET A 38 0.14 -4.26 9.29
N LYS A 39 1.26 -4.84 8.83
CA LYS A 39 2.42 -4.08 8.37
C LYS A 39 2.32 -3.92 6.87
N LEU A 40 2.14 -2.68 6.41
CA LEU A 40 2.06 -2.33 5.00
C LEU A 40 3.26 -1.47 4.62
N TYR A 41 3.99 -1.87 3.60
CA TYR A 41 5.06 -1.10 2.99
C TYR A 41 4.76 -0.80 1.54
N ARG A 42 4.92 0.46 1.14
CA ARG A 42 4.83 0.93 -0.26
C ARG A 42 6.18 1.48 -0.67
N VAL A 43 6.70 1.06 -1.82
CA VAL A 43 7.97 1.53 -2.37
C VAL A 43 7.70 2.13 -3.74
N TYR A 44 8.02 3.42 -3.89
CA TYR A 44 7.97 4.12 -5.16
C TYR A 44 9.40 4.44 -5.60
N GLU A 45 9.83 3.88 -6.73
CA GLU A 45 11.14 4.16 -7.30
C GLU A 45 11.08 5.28 -8.33
N GLU A 46 12.19 6.00 -8.49
CA GLU A 46 12.35 7.05 -9.52
C GLU A 46 12.15 6.49 -10.94
N SER A 47 12.52 5.23 -11.15
CA SER A 47 12.32 4.45 -12.37
C SER A 47 10.83 4.31 -12.77
N GLY A 48 9.90 4.61 -11.87
CA GLY A 48 8.47 4.37 -12.05
C GLY A 48 8.01 3.00 -11.56
N VAL A 49 8.90 2.20 -10.95
CA VAL A 49 8.55 0.91 -10.34
C VAL A 49 7.83 1.11 -9.01
N LEU A 50 6.80 0.29 -8.78
CA LEU A 50 6.03 0.19 -7.55
C LEU A 50 6.17 -1.21 -6.96
N ASN A 51 6.49 -1.30 -5.68
CA ASN A 51 6.32 -2.54 -4.90
C ASN A 51 5.50 -2.26 -3.65
N ILE A 52 4.51 -3.11 -3.37
CA ILE A 52 3.75 -3.05 -2.13
C ILE A 52 3.83 -4.41 -1.45
N GLU A 53 4.10 -4.39 -0.15
CA GLU A 53 4.18 -5.58 0.69
C GLU A 53 3.26 -5.42 1.90
N VAL A 54 2.49 -6.46 2.20
CA VAL A 54 1.57 -6.53 3.32
C VAL A 54 1.86 -7.80 4.11
N SER A 55 2.03 -7.67 5.42
CA SER A 55 2.18 -8.84 6.31
C SER A 55 1.26 -8.72 7.52
N PHE A 56 0.55 -9.80 7.84
CA PHE A 56 -0.26 -9.93 9.05
C PHE A 56 -0.42 -11.40 9.44
N GLU A 57 -0.95 -11.65 10.63
CA GLU A 57 -1.32 -12.97 11.13
C GLU A 57 -2.82 -13.05 11.35
N VAL A 58 -3.39 -14.23 11.11
CA VAL A 58 -4.79 -14.54 11.42
C VAL A 58 -4.85 -15.53 12.57
N HIS A 59 -5.51 -15.13 13.66
CA HIS A 59 -5.73 -15.90 14.86
C HIS A 59 -7.18 -16.40 14.86
N THR A 60 -7.38 -17.71 14.75
CA THR A 60 -8.71 -18.32 14.90
C THR A 60 -8.65 -19.50 15.86
N ASN A 61 -9.76 -19.77 16.54
CA ASN A 61 -9.87 -20.90 17.46
C ASN A 61 -9.79 -22.28 16.77
N GLU A 62 -9.87 -22.30 15.43
CA GLU A 62 -9.86 -23.53 14.63
C GLU A 62 -8.43 -23.94 14.20
N MET A 63 -7.43 -23.08 14.41
CA MET A 63 -6.04 -23.32 14.05
C MET A 63 -5.14 -23.40 15.28
N GLU A 64 -4.33 -24.45 15.39
CA GLU A 64 -3.35 -24.60 16.48
C GLU A 64 -2.22 -23.57 16.42
N VAL A 65 -1.91 -23.07 15.21
CA VAL A 65 -0.89 -22.05 14.94
C VAL A 65 -1.53 -20.93 14.11
N PRO A 66 -1.27 -19.65 14.41
CA PRO A 66 -1.76 -18.55 13.59
C PRO A 66 -1.35 -18.70 12.12
N LEU A 67 -2.23 -18.31 11.20
CA LEU A 67 -1.92 -18.26 9.78
C LEU A 67 -1.12 -16.98 9.50
N THR A 68 0.15 -17.09 9.14
CA THR A 68 0.92 -15.95 8.65
C THR A 68 0.56 -15.71 7.19
N VAL A 69 0.32 -14.45 6.82
CA VAL A 69 0.02 -14.05 5.44
C VAL A 69 0.98 -12.94 5.04
N ASN A 70 1.74 -13.16 3.96
CA ASN A 70 2.57 -12.15 3.30
C ASN A 70 2.08 -12.00 1.87
N ALA A 71 1.61 -10.81 1.51
CA ALA A 71 1.15 -10.49 0.17
C ALA A 71 2.06 -9.43 -0.43
N LYS A 72 2.48 -9.64 -1.68
CA LYS A 72 3.33 -8.71 -2.41
C LYS A 72 2.72 -8.42 -3.77
N THR A 73 2.69 -7.15 -4.16
CA THR A 73 2.39 -6.72 -5.53
C THR A 73 3.55 -5.93 -6.11
N ASP A 74 3.85 -6.22 -7.39
CA ASP A 74 4.75 -5.43 -8.22
C ASP A 74 3.93 -4.72 -9.30
N GLY A 75 4.32 -3.48 -9.59
CA GLY A 75 3.58 -2.57 -10.44
C GLY A 75 4.45 -1.49 -11.05
N VAL A 76 3.80 -0.57 -11.76
CA VAL A 76 4.35 0.73 -12.12
C VAL A 76 3.45 1.82 -11.58
N TRP A 77 4.01 2.99 -11.34
CA TRP A 77 3.24 4.16 -10.90
C TRP A 77 3.54 5.36 -11.79
N MET A 78 2.55 6.22 -11.92
CA MET A 78 2.69 7.52 -12.55
C MET A 78 2.03 8.59 -11.69
N ARG A 79 2.56 9.80 -11.76
CA ARG A 79 1.99 10.94 -11.04
C ARG A 79 1.12 11.76 -11.98
N ASP A 80 -0.05 12.18 -11.52
CA ASP A 80 -0.80 13.22 -12.22
C ASP A 80 -0.07 14.59 -12.05
N PRO A 81 0.27 15.27 -13.15
CA PRO A 81 1.03 16.52 -13.09
C PRO A 81 0.22 17.73 -12.62
N PHE A 82 -1.09 17.62 -12.42
CA PHE A 82 -1.97 18.73 -12.07
C PHE A 82 -2.48 18.67 -10.63
N ILE A 83 -2.59 17.47 -10.05
CA ILE A 83 -3.12 17.24 -8.70
C ILE A 83 -2.15 16.41 -7.85
N THR A 84 -2.51 16.12 -6.61
CA THR A 84 -1.72 15.30 -5.68
C THR A 84 -2.09 13.81 -5.77
N ASP A 85 -2.34 13.35 -7.00
CA ASP A 85 -2.74 11.96 -7.26
C ASP A 85 -1.61 11.19 -7.94
N ILE A 86 -1.57 9.90 -7.62
CA ILE A 86 -0.79 8.91 -8.36
C ILE A 86 -1.75 7.84 -8.91
N THR A 87 -1.37 7.30 -10.06
CA THR A 87 -2.02 6.14 -10.64
C THR A 87 -1.08 4.95 -10.54
N GLU A 88 -1.56 3.88 -9.91
CA GLU A 88 -0.84 2.62 -9.72
C GLU A 88 -1.36 1.58 -10.71
N PHE A 89 -0.45 0.88 -11.39
CA PHE A 89 -0.75 -0.22 -12.30
C PHE A 89 -0.08 -1.48 -11.78
N HIS A 90 -0.85 -2.30 -11.11
CA HIS A 90 -0.40 -3.60 -10.62
C HIS A 90 -0.38 -4.58 -11.80
N HIS A 91 0.65 -5.42 -11.88
CA HIS A 91 0.76 -6.42 -12.94
C HIS A 91 1.31 -7.76 -12.46
N LYS A 92 1.79 -7.84 -11.21
CA LYS A 92 2.22 -9.08 -10.59
C LYS A 92 1.85 -9.09 -9.12
N PHE A 93 1.53 -10.27 -8.62
CA PHE A 93 1.22 -10.49 -7.22
C PHE A 93 1.54 -11.90 -6.78
N SER A 94 1.87 -12.04 -5.50
CA SER A 94 2.15 -13.29 -4.84
C SER A 94 1.66 -13.25 -3.40
N VAL A 95 1.15 -14.39 -2.92
CA VAL A 95 0.81 -14.60 -1.50
C VAL A 95 1.60 -15.79 -0.98
N GLU A 96 2.26 -15.58 0.14
CA GLU A 96 2.93 -16.61 0.90
C GLU A 96 2.23 -16.76 2.25
N THR A 97 2.02 -18.00 2.66
CA THR A 97 1.49 -18.31 3.98
C THR A 97 2.26 -19.49 4.57
N ASN A 98 2.13 -19.72 5.88
CA ASN A 98 2.62 -20.94 6.52
C ASN A 98 1.71 -22.18 6.26
N ASN A 99 0.77 -22.09 5.32
CA ASN A 99 -0.14 -23.17 4.92
C ASN A 99 -0.33 -23.19 3.39
N ASP A 100 0.32 -24.15 2.72
CA ASP A 100 0.32 -24.27 1.25
C ASP A 100 -1.05 -24.36 0.60
N VAL A 101 -2.04 -24.98 1.26
CA VAL A 101 -3.40 -25.12 0.72
C VAL A 101 -4.07 -23.75 0.68
N ILE A 102 -3.98 -23.02 1.79
CA ILE A 102 -4.54 -21.66 1.91
C ILE A 102 -3.79 -20.68 1.00
N SER A 103 -2.45 -20.77 0.91
CA SER A 103 -1.65 -19.93 -0.01
C SER A 103 -2.13 -20.04 -1.45
N LYS A 104 -2.38 -21.27 -1.95
CA LYS A 104 -2.90 -21.49 -3.30
C LYS A 104 -4.31 -20.91 -3.49
N GLN A 105 -5.20 -21.11 -2.51
CA GLN A 105 -6.57 -20.59 -2.56
C GLN A 105 -6.60 -19.05 -2.55
N LEU A 106 -5.86 -18.41 -1.63
CA LEU A 106 -5.76 -16.95 -1.56
C LEU A 106 -5.16 -16.36 -2.82
N THR A 107 -4.08 -16.95 -3.35
CA THR A 107 -3.48 -16.51 -4.61
C THR A 107 -4.48 -16.58 -5.76
N GLN A 108 -5.30 -17.64 -5.82
CA GLN A 108 -6.29 -17.80 -6.87
C GLN A 108 -7.43 -16.78 -6.73
N VAL A 109 -7.98 -16.60 -5.53
CA VAL A 109 -9.01 -15.59 -5.26
C VAL A 109 -8.53 -14.19 -5.65
N MET A 110 -7.29 -13.85 -5.29
CA MET A 110 -6.72 -12.54 -5.63
C MET A 110 -6.41 -12.37 -7.11
N LYS A 111 -6.15 -13.46 -7.86
CA LYS A 111 -6.04 -13.43 -9.33
C LYS A 111 -7.38 -13.27 -10.03
N ASP A 112 -8.42 -13.90 -9.48
CA ASP A 112 -9.77 -13.91 -10.05
C ASP A 112 -10.52 -12.61 -9.74
N GLN A 113 -10.24 -11.99 -8.59
CA GLN A 113 -10.59 -10.59 -8.36
C GLN A 113 -9.64 -9.74 -9.22
N SER A 114 -10.18 -8.87 -10.08
CA SER A 114 -9.44 -8.09 -11.08
C SER A 114 -8.31 -7.19 -10.55
N ILE A 115 -8.10 -7.16 -9.23
CA ILE A 115 -7.13 -6.35 -8.47
C ILE A 115 -5.71 -6.43 -9.05
N LEU A 116 -5.32 -7.54 -9.69
CA LEU A 116 -3.98 -7.71 -10.27
C LEU A 116 -3.74 -6.98 -11.59
N HIS A 117 -4.80 -6.53 -12.27
CA HIS A 117 -4.72 -5.74 -13.49
C HIS A 117 -5.46 -4.41 -13.32
N GLU A 118 -5.72 -4.02 -12.08
CA GLU A 118 -6.45 -2.81 -11.78
C GLU A 118 -5.51 -1.61 -11.81
N MET A 119 -5.98 -0.60 -12.52
CA MET A 119 -5.50 0.76 -12.40
C MET A 119 -6.16 1.36 -11.17
N ILE A 120 -5.36 1.70 -10.16
CA ILE A 120 -5.84 2.29 -8.92
C ILE A 120 -5.46 3.76 -8.89
N TYR A 121 -6.47 4.62 -8.80
CA TYR A 121 -6.27 6.03 -8.52
C TYR A 121 -6.13 6.25 -7.02
N VAL A 122 -5.04 6.91 -6.63
CA VAL A 122 -4.68 7.13 -5.25
C VAL A 122 -4.46 8.62 -5.05
N SER A 123 -5.22 9.22 -4.13
CA SER A 123 -4.97 10.60 -3.73
C SER A 123 -4.01 10.62 -2.55
N VAL A 124 -3.02 11.50 -2.63
CA VAL A 124 -1.99 11.65 -1.62
C VAL A 124 -2.06 13.06 -1.04
N GLU A 125 -2.14 13.16 0.27
CA GLU A 125 -2.05 14.44 0.99
C GLU A 125 -0.73 14.49 1.73
N PRO A 126 0.16 15.46 1.42
CA PRO A 126 1.39 15.60 2.19
C PRO A 126 1.10 16.13 3.59
N GLN A 127 1.78 15.60 4.60
CA GLN A 127 1.78 16.16 5.96
C GLN A 127 3.13 16.79 6.30
N SER A 128 4.22 16.21 5.82
CA SER A 128 5.60 16.71 5.95
C SER A 128 6.51 15.98 4.96
N ASP A 129 7.80 16.34 4.91
CA ASP A 129 8.79 15.66 4.06
C ASP A 129 8.94 14.15 4.35
N SER A 130 8.47 13.69 5.53
CA SER A 130 8.57 12.31 5.99
C SER A 130 7.22 11.66 6.32
N ALA A 131 6.08 12.30 5.99
CA ALA A 131 4.76 11.74 6.29
C ALA A 131 3.71 12.17 5.26
N MET A 132 2.85 11.22 4.87
CA MET A 132 1.74 11.44 3.95
C MET A 132 0.50 10.65 4.35
N ILE A 133 -0.68 11.11 3.90
CA ILE A 133 -1.90 10.30 3.89
C ILE A 133 -2.08 9.75 2.48
N VAL A 134 -2.28 8.43 2.38
CA VAL A 134 -2.65 7.74 1.15
C VAL A 134 -4.14 7.39 1.21
N ARG A 135 -4.92 7.85 0.23
CA ARG A 135 -6.35 7.56 0.12
C ARG A 135 -6.62 6.64 -1.06
N LEU A 136 -7.09 5.44 -0.73
CA LEU A 136 -7.65 4.48 -1.66
C LEU A 136 -9.17 4.67 -1.74
N PRO A 137 -9.85 4.15 -2.77
CA PRO A 137 -11.31 4.29 -2.91
C PRO A 137 -12.12 3.87 -1.68
N SER A 138 -11.62 2.93 -0.86
CA SER A 138 -12.29 2.38 0.30
C SER A 138 -11.49 2.45 1.61
N ASP A 139 -10.29 3.05 1.59
CA ASP A 139 -9.37 3.00 2.73
C ASP A 139 -8.50 4.27 2.82
N ILE A 140 -8.08 4.62 4.04
CA ILE A 140 -7.19 5.75 4.32
C ILE A 140 -6.02 5.21 5.13
N GLN A 141 -4.81 5.48 4.66
CA GLN A 141 -3.59 4.96 5.25
C GLN A 141 -2.69 6.14 5.64
N ASP A 142 -2.34 6.20 6.92
CA ASP A 142 -1.34 7.16 7.39
C ASP A 142 0.04 6.53 7.16
N CYS A 143 0.90 7.20 6.40
CA CYS A 143 2.18 6.66 5.95
C CYS A 143 3.35 7.52 6.43
N ALA A 144 4.36 6.86 7.01
CA ALA A 144 5.63 7.47 7.39
C ALA A 144 6.75 6.99 6.47
N LYS A 145 7.67 7.89 6.12
CA LYS A 145 8.85 7.54 5.33
C LYS A 145 9.77 6.66 6.16
N VAL A 146 10.25 5.57 5.56
CA VAL A 146 11.19 4.64 6.17
C VAL A 146 12.55 4.92 5.58
N ASP A 147 13.47 5.40 6.39
CA ASP A 147 14.86 5.53 5.98
C ASP A 147 15.41 4.14 5.69
N SER A 148 16.06 3.96 4.53
CA SER A 148 16.62 2.70 4.05
C SER A 148 17.84 2.23 4.84
N THR A 149 17.94 2.56 6.13
CA THR A 149 18.98 2.07 7.02
C THR A 149 18.44 0.96 7.93
N GLN A 150 18.44 -0.25 7.40
CA GLN A 150 18.82 -1.46 8.14
C GLN A 150 19.37 -2.51 7.18
#